data_AF-A0A8B6FGW8-F1
#
_entry.id   AF-A0A8B6FGW8-F1
#
_cell.length_a   1.000
_cell.length_b   1.000
_cell.length_c   1.000
_cell.angle_alpha   90.00
_cell.angle_beta   90.00
_cell.angle_gamma   90.00
#
_symmetry.space_group_name_H-M   'P 1'
#
loop_
_entity.id
_entity.type
_entity.pdbx_description
1 polymer ?
#
loop_
_entity_poly.entity_id
_entity_poly.type
_entity_poly.pdbx_seq_one_letter_code
_entity_poly.pdbx_strand_id
1 'polypeptide(L)'
;MTTKEEKATNPNLPWVEKYRPKQLDDLISHTDIISTIGKFVKEERLPHLLFYGPPGTGKTSTILAVAKQIYSPKEFNSMVLELNASDDRGIGIVRGQILSFASTRTIFKSGFKIVILDEADAMTRDAQNALRRATGKMLPDLIWTIRTDQMVLTSKCNREDISELKTKKGLALQDILTEIHNYVHRIDLPIHVKIHLLEKMADVEYRLASGTSEKMQLSSLISAFQAARDLIVAEA
;
A
#
# COMPACT_ATOMS: atom_id res chain seq x y z
N MET A 1 -31.86 -25.04 25.02
CA MET A 1 -31.21 -24.60 23.77
C MET A 1 -30.78 -23.15 23.96
N THR A 2 -29.50 -22.83 23.85
CA THR A 2 -29.01 -21.45 23.95
C THR A 2 -28.96 -20.83 22.56
N THR A 3 -29.70 -19.74 22.36
CA THR A 3 -29.67 -18.94 21.13
C THR A 3 -28.29 -18.28 20.99
N LYS A 4 -27.66 -18.43 19.82
CA LYS A 4 -26.46 -17.65 19.50
C LYS A 4 -26.88 -16.19 19.27
N GLU A 5 -26.25 -15.27 19.98
CA GLU A 5 -26.36 -13.85 19.67
C GLU A 5 -25.60 -13.57 18.36
N GLU A 6 -26.34 -13.36 17.27
CA GLU A 6 -25.74 -12.78 16.07
C GLU A 6 -25.42 -11.31 16.36
N LYS A 7 -24.12 -10.98 16.43
CA LYS A 7 -23.68 -9.58 16.56
C LYS A 7 -24.22 -8.78 15.38
N ALA A 8 -25.11 -7.83 15.66
CA ALA A 8 -25.75 -6.99 14.66
C ALA A 8 -24.71 -6.36 13.72
N THR A 9 -24.75 -6.74 12.45
CA THR A 9 -23.89 -6.15 11.41
C THR A 9 -24.37 -4.72 11.16
N ASN A 10 -23.57 -3.72 11.54
CA ASN A 10 -23.87 -2.32 11.28
C ASN A 10 -24.16 -2.13 9.77
N PRO A 11 -25.38 -1.71 9.38
CA PRO A 11 -25.80 -1.69 7.97
C PRO A 11 -24.98 -0.71 7.12
N ASN A 12 -24.37 0.31 7.74
CA ASN A 12 -23.60 1.36 7.07
C ASN A 12 -22.09 1.07 7.02
N LEU A 13 -21.65 -0.17 7.24
CA LEU A 13 -20.23 -0.53 7.13
C LEU A 13 -19.75 -0.35 5.67
N PRO A 14 -18.64 0.38 5.41
CA PRO A 14 -18.08 0.52 4.07
C PRO A 14 -17.79 -0.85 3.43
N TRP A 15 -17.95 -0.98 2.12
CA TRP A 15 -17.82 -2.29 1.44
C TRP A 15 -16.43 -2.93 1.62
N VAL A 16 -15.38 -2.11 1.71
CA VAL A 16 -14.00 -2.54 2.01
C VAL A 16 -13.92 -3.29 3.34
N GLU A 17 -14.69 -2.88 4.36
CA GLU A 17 -14.77 -3.55 5.65
C GLU A 17 -15.78 -4.69 5.67
N LYS A 18 -16.94 -4.50 5.01
CA LYS A 18 -18.01 -5.50 4.93
C LYS A 18 -17.55 -6.80 4.26
N TYR A 19 -16.68 -6.67 3.26
CA TYR A 19 -16.08 -7.78 2.51
C TYR A 19 -14.60 -8.00 2.84
N ARG A 20 -14.07 -7.44 3.94
CA ARG A 20 -12.69 -7.69 4.38
C ARG A 20 -12.52 -9.21 4.67
N PRO A 21 -11.51 -9.88 4.09
CA PRO A 21 -11.20 -11.29 4.35
C PRO A 21 -11.17 -11.64 5.85
N LYS A 22 -11.80 -12.77 6.22
CA LYS A 22 -11.92 -13.24 7.60
C LYS A 22 -11.03 -14.44 7.87
N GLN A 23 -10.82 -15.28 6.86
CA GLN A 23 -10.00 -16.48 6.85
C GLN A 23 -8.90 -16.37 5.79
N LEU A 24 -7.88 -17.23 5.88
CA LEU A 24 -6.76 -17.22 4.93
C LEU A 24 -7.19 -17.64 3.52
N ASP A 25 -8.19 -18.52 3.43
CA ASP A 25 -8.74 -19.02 2.16
C ASP A 25 -9.66 -18.00 1.45
N ASP A 26 -10.06 -16.92 2.12
CA ASP A 26 -10.82 -15.80 1.52
C ASP A 26 -9.91 -14.88 0.66
N LEU A 27 -8.59 -15.10 0.66
CA LEU A 27 -7.60 -14.27 -0.03
C LEU A 27 -7.30 -14.82 -1.43
N ILE A 28 -7.81 -14.14 -2.45
CA ILE A 28 -7.71 -14.52 -3.86
C ILE A 28 -6.26 -14.41 -4.41
N SER A 29 -5.40 -13.60 -3.78
CA SER A 29 -4.06 -13.26 -4.27
C SER A 29 -2.95 -13.91 -3.45
N HIS A 30 -1.81 -14.20 -4.11
CA HIS A 30 -0.56 -14.69 -3.50
C HIS A 30 -0.65 -16.08 -2.84
N THR A 31 -1.19 -17.07 -3.56
CA THR A 31 -1.28 -18.50 -3.19
C THR A 31 0.00 -19.05 -2.56
N ASP A 32 1.16 -18.71 -3.11
CA ASP A 32 2.45 -19.27 -2.69
C ASP A 32 2.86 -18.74 -1.31
N ILE A 33 2.62 -17.45 -1.06
CA ILE A 33 2.84 -16.78 0.23
C ILE A 33 1.87 -17.34 1.27
N ILE A 34 0.59 -17.47 0.91
CA ILE A 34 -0.46 -18.10 1.74
C ILE A 34 -0.07 -19.53 2.12
N SER A 35 0.37 -20.35 1.17
CA SER A 35 0.79 -21.74 1.43
C SER A 35 2.03 -21.83 2.32
N THR A 36 2.93 -20.85 2.24
CA THR A 36 4.16 -20.79 3.02
C THR A 36 3.88 -20.37 4.47
N ILE A 37 3.06 -19.34 4.67
CA ILE A 37 2.60 -18.93 6.01
C ILE A 37 1.77 -20.06 6.63
N GLY A 38 0.89 -20.71 5.86
CA GLY A 38 0.10 -21.86 6.31
C GLY A 38 0.93 -23.07 6.74
N LYS A 39 2.19 -23.20 6.28
CA LYS A 39 3.16 -24.19 6.83
C LYS A 39 3.73 -23.72 8.16
N PHE A 40 4.25 -22.49 8.24
CA PHE A 40 4.79 -21.93 9.49
C PHE A 40 3.78 -21.89 10.64
N VAL A 41 2.50 -21.66 10.35
CA VAL A 41 1.39 -21.75 11.32
C VAL A 41 1.18 -23.19 11.81
N LYS A 42 1.23 -24.19 10.92
CA LYS A 42 1.11 -25.62 11.28
C LYS A 42 2.34 -26.18 12.00
N GLU A 43 3.51 -25.60 11.78
CA GLU A 43 4.77 -25.90 12.47
C GLU A 43 4.89 -25.18 13.84
N GLU A 44 3.89 -24.38 14.23
CA GLU A 44 3.92 -23.46 15.40
C GLU A 44 5.15 -22.54 15.45
N ARG A 45 5.80 -22.31 14.30
CA ARG A 45 7.11 -21.66 14.17
C ARG A 45 7.05 -20.49 13.19
N LEU A 46 6.17 -19.55 13.47
CA LEU A 46 5.96 -18.35 12.66
C LEU A 46 7.11 -17.34 12.88
N PRO A 47 7.95 -17.05 11.86
CA PRO A 47 9.04 -16.09 12.02
C PRO A 47 8.53 -14.64 11.97
N HIS A 48 9.40 -13.69 12.29
CA HIS A 48 9.19 -12.28 11.95
C HIS A 48 8.88 -12.11 10.45
N LEU A 49 7.63 -11.79 10.11
CA LEU A 49 7.24 -11.46 8.74
C LEU A 49 7.33 -9.95 8.50
N LEU A 50 7.59 -9.57 7.26
CA LEU A 50 7.44 -8.20 6.76
C LEU A 50 6.61 -8.23 5.47
N PHE A 51 5.35 -7.81 5.55
CA PHE A 51 4.51 -7.62 4.36
C PHE A 51 4.79 -6.24 3.75
N TYR A 52 5.06 -6.16 2.45
CA TYR A 52 5.32 -4.90 1.74
C TYR A 52 4.63 -4.86 0.36
N GLY A 53 4.35 -3.66 -0.17
CA GLY A 53 3.84 -3.45 -1.54
C GLY A 53 2.54 -2.60 -1.67
N PRO A 54 1.90 -2.60 -2.86
CA PRO A 54 0.76 -1.74 -3.27
C PRO A 54 -0.51 -1.78 -2.37
N PRO A 55 -1.51 -0.88 -2.56
CA PRO A 55 -2.71 -0.84 -1.74
C PRO A 55 -3.62 -2.00 -2.07
N GLY A 56 -4.52 -2.37 -1.15
CA GLY A 56 -5.55 -3.38 -1.43
C GLY A 56 -5.03 -4.80 -1.69
N THR A 57 -3.70 -5.00 -1.78
CA THR A 57 -2.99 -6.30 -1.91
C THR A 57 -3.18 -7.26 -0.73
N GLY A 58 -4.06 -6.93 0.21
CA GLY A 58 -4.45 -7.79 1.32
C GLY A 58 -3.55 -7.76 2.55
N LYS A 59 -2.33 -7.21 2.51
CA LYS A 59 -1.32 -7.24 3.62
C LYS A 59 -1.91 -7.30 5.05
N THR A 60 -2.60 -6.24 5.49
CA THR A 60 -3.23 -6.15 6.82
C THR A 60 -4.30 -7.22 7.03
N SER A 61 -5.15 -7.46 6.03
CA SER A 61 -6.14 -8.55 6.05
C SER A 61 -5.50 -9.93 6.16
N THR A 62 -4.35 -10.16 5.52
CA THR A 62 -3.59 -11.42 5.58
C THR A 62 -3.08 -11.69 6.99
N ILE A 63 -2.37 -10.74 7.62
CA ILE A 63 -1.88 -10.95 8.99
C ILE A 63 -3.04 -11.05 10.00
N LEU A 64 -4.14 -10.31 9.82
CA LEU A 64 -5.34 -10.44 10.64
C LEU A 64 -6.05 -11.80 10.44
N ALA A 65 -6.05 -12.37 9.23
CA ALA A 65 -6.57 -13.71 8.97
C ALA A 65 -5.70 -14.81 9.61
N VAL A 66 -4.37 -14.70 9.48
CA VAL A 66 -3.39 -15.57 10.15
C VAL A 66 -3.58 -15.54 11.67
N ALA A 67 -3.69 -14.35 12.26
CA ALA A 67 -3.90 -14.20 13.71
C ALA A 67 -5.23 -14.82 14.19
N LYS A 68 -6.31 -14.73 13.39
CA LYS A 68 -7.60 -15.41 13.66
C LYS A 68 -7.55 -16.92 13.48
N GLN A 69 -6.59 -17.44 12.71
CA GLN A 69 -6.36 -18.88 12.53
C GLN A 69 -5.58 -19.48 13.71
N ILE A 70 -4.69 -18.71 14.35
CA ILE A 70 -3.86 -19.15 15.48
C ILE A 70 -4.61 -19.02 16.83
N TYR A 71 -5.37 -17.93 17.02
CA TYR A 71 -6.02 -17.61 18.29
C TYR A 71 -7.54 -17.61 18.17
N SER A 72 -8.22 -18.20 19.16
CA SER A 72 -9.67 -18.11 19.24
C SER A 72 -10.13 -16.68 19.54
N PRO A 73 -11.40 -16.32 19.24
CA PRO A 73 -11.94 -14.98 19.50
C PRO A 73 -11.92 -14.53 20.98
N LYS A 74 -11.67 -15.43 21.93
CA LYS A 74 -11.47 -15.10 23.35
C LYS A 74 -10.03 -14.75 23.69
N GLU A 75 -9.07 -15.33 22.97
CA GLU A 75 -7.63 -15.15 23.19
C GLU A 75 -7.08 -13.96 22.40
N PHE A 76 -7.67 -13.65 21.24
CA PHE A 76 -7.19 -12.66 20.28
C PHE A 76 -6.72 -11.35 20.93
N ASN A 77 -7.56 -10.67 21.72
CA ASN A 77 -7.23 -9.39 22.37
C ASN A 77 -6.13 -9.46 23.46
N SER A 78 -5.64 -10.65 23.80
CA SER A 78 -4.60 -10.88 24.81
C SER A 78 -3.30 -11.46 24.22
N MET A 79 -3.40 -12.05 23.02
CA MET A 79 -2.30 -12.69 22.27
C MET A 79 -1.92 -11.91 21.00
N VAL A 80 -2.77 -10.99 20.55
CA VAL A 80 -2.59 -10.09 19.40
C VAL A 80 -2.71 -8.65 19.87
N LEU A 81 -1.72 -7.82 19.52
CA LEU A 81 -1.76 -6.36 19.68
C LEU A 81 -1.64 -5.70 18.30
N GLU A 82 -2.71 -5.04 17.84
CA GLU A 82 -2.73 -4.25 16.61
C GLU A 82 -2.42 -2.78 16.94
N LEU A 83 -1.45 -2.19 16.25
CA LEU A 83 -1.07 -0.78 16.38
C LEU A 83 -0.93 -0.17 14.98
N ASN A 84 -1.62 0.93 14.75
CA ASN A 84 -1.37 1.80 13.61
C ASN A 84 -0.21 2.75 13.93
N ALA A 85 0.85 2.75 13.13
CA ALA A 85 2.05 3.53 13.39
C ALA A 85 2.03 4.96 12.80
N SER A 86 0.93 5.38 12.14
CA SER A 86 0.73 6.77 11.73
C SER A 86 0.09 7.65 12.81
N ASP A 87 -0.78 7.08 13.66
CA ASP A 87 -1.49 7.80 14.74
C ASP A 87 -0.55 8.32 15.85
N ASP A 88 0.44 7.51 16.24
CA ASP A 88 1.60 7.94 17.02
C ASP A 88 2.86 7.34 16.38
N ARG A 89 3.91 8.16 16.24
CA ARG A 89 5.17 7.83 15.55
C ARG A 89 6.36 7.76 16.51
N GLY A 90 6.10 7.98 17.80
CA GLY A 90 7.10 8.14 18.84
C GLY A 90 7.67 6.84 19.41
N ILE A 91 8.89 6.94 19.95
CA ILE A 91 9.53 5.87 20.74
C ILE A 91 8.72 5.45 21.99
N GLY A 92 7.72 6.24 22.39
CA GLY A 92 6.80 5.97 23.49
C GLY A 92 5.98 4.70 23.31
N ILE A 93 5.44 4.43 22.11
CA ILE A 93 4.68 3.21 21.80
C ILE A 93 5.53 1.96 22.05
N VAL A 94 6.76 1.98 21.54
CA VAL A 94 7.70 0.86 21.67
C VAL A 94 8.05 0.63 23.13
N ARG A 95 8.40 1.69 23.87
CA ARG A 95 8.81 1.58 25.28
C ARG A 95 7.66 1.28 26.24
N GLY A 96 6.44 1.73 25.92
CA GLY A 96 5.24 1.54 26.71
C GLY A 96 4.42 0.35 26.23
N GLN A 97 3.61 0.54 25.18
CA GLN A 97 2.62 -0.43 24.74
C GLN A 97 3.23 -1.78 24.33
N ILE A 98 4.23 -1.77 23.44
CA ILE A 98 4.82 -3.01 22.90
C ILE A 98 5.57 -3.78 24.00
N LEU A 99 6.46 -3.12 24.76
CA LEU A 99 7.19 -3.79 25.85
C LEU A 99 6.28 -4.25 27.00
N SER A 100 5.22 -3.51 27.33
CA SER A 100 4.25 -3.94 28.36
C SER A 100 3.50 -5.19 27.90
N PHE A 101 2.96 -5.18 26.67
CA PHE A 101 2.26 -6.32 26.09
C PHE A 101 3.15 -7.56 25.98
N ALA A 102 4.40 -7.39 25.56
CA ALA A 102 5.42 -8.44 25.50
C ALA A 102 5.76 -9.03 26.89
N SER A 103 5.93 -8.16 27.90
CA SER A 103 6.29 -8.58 29.27
C SER A 103 5.12 -9.22 30.03
N THR A 104 3.88 -8.94 29.64
CA THR A 104 2.67 -9.41 30.32
C THR A 104 2.45 -10.91 30.07
N ARG A 105 2.65 -11.75 31.10
CA ARG A 105 2.32 -13.17 31.04
C ARG A 105 0.81 -13.37 30.90
N THR A 106 0.38 -14.05 29.83
CA THR A 106 -1.01 -14.45 29.63
C THR A 106 -1.33 -15.70 30.44
N ILE A 107 -2.45 -15.65 31.18
CA ILE A 107 -2.78 -16.64 32.23
C ILE A 107 -3.21 -18.01 31.66
N PHE A 108 -3.77 -18.04 30.44
CA PHE A 108 -4.59 -19.17 29.98
C PHE A 108 -3.97 -20.04 28.87
N LYS A 109 -2.81 -19.70 28.31
CA LYS A 109 -2.15 -20.50 27.25
C LYS A 109 -0.66 -20.19 27.10
N SER A 110 0.13 -21.24 26.88
CA SER A 110 1.51 -21.13 26.39
C SER A 110 1.52 -20.95 24.87
N GLY A 111 2.21 -19.93 24.39
CA GLY A 111 2.41 -19.67 22.96
C GLY A 111 3.10 -18.34 22.72
N PHE A 112 3.57 -18.12 21.49
CA PHE A 112 4.09 -16.83 21.06
C PHE A 112 2.98 -15.75 21.08
N LYS A 113 3.38 -14.47 21.09
CA LYS A 113 2.46 -13.32 20.95
C LYS A 113 2.72 -12.58 19.65
N ILE A 114 1.65 -12.23 18.94
CA ILE A 114 1.75 -11.38 17.76
C ILE A 114 1.56 -9.92 18.17
N VAL A 115 2.48 -9.06 17.76
CA VAL A 115 2.22 -7.63 17.59
C VAL A 115 2.15 -7.39 16.09
N ILE A 116 1.13 -6.66 15.65
CA ILE A 116 0.93 -6.21 14.27
C ILE A 116 1.18 -4.70 14.27
N LEU A 117 2.17 -4.27 13.50
CA LEU A 117 2.41 -2.86 13.20
C LEU A 117 2.00 -2.61 11.75
N ASP A 118 0.92 -1.85 11.56
CA ASP A 118 0.56 -1.33 10.23
C ASP A 118 1.17 0.06 10.03
N GLU A 119 1.40 0.44 8.77
CA GLU A 119 2.08 1.67 8.37
C GLU A 119 3.44 1.89 9.06
N ALA A 120 4.20 0.81 9.33
CA ALA A 120 5.43 0.84 10.14
C ALA A 120 6.59 1.66 9.51
N ASP A 121 6.45 2.04 8.25
CA ASP A 121 7.30 3.02 7.55
C ASP A 121 7.11 4.47 8.06
N ALA A 122 5.96 4.80 8.66
CA ALA A 122 5.71 6.08 9.33
C ALA A 122 6.47 6.22 10.68
N MET A 123 7.00 5.13 11.23
CA MET A 123 7.73 5.14 12.51
C MET A 123 9.03 5.95 12.43
N THR A 124 9.32 6.71 13.48
CA THR A 124 10.64 7.36 13.64
C THR A 124 11.78 6.34 13.70
N ARG A 125 12.96 6.70 13.17
CA ARG A 125 14.16 5.85 13.21
C ARG A 125 14.53 5.42 14.64
N ASP A 126 14.27 6.26 15.64
CA ASP A 126 14.51 5.92 17.05
C ASP A 126 13.52 4.89 17.60
N ALA A 127 12.25 4.91 17.16
CA ALA A 127 11.29 3.86 17.48
C ALA A 127 11.68 2.54 16.80
N GLN A 128 12.04 2.57 15.50
CA GLN A 128 12.55 1.39 14.78
C GLN A 128 13.81 0.81 15.46
N ASN A 129 14.78 1.64 15.83
CA ASN A 129 15.98 1.24 16.57
C ASN A 129 15.68 0.71 17.98
N ALA A 130 14.68 1.28 18.68
CA ALA A 130 14.24 0.74 19.97
C ALA A 130 13.58 -0.63 19.82
N LEU A 131 12.80 -0.84 18.76
CA LEU A 131 12.10 -2.08 18.51
C LEU A 131 13.05 -3.20 18.05
N ARG A 132 14.06 -2.87 17.22
CA ARG A 132 15.18 -3.77 16.89
C ARG A 132 15.97 -4.22 18.13
N ARG A 133 16.10 -3.36 19.15
CA ARG A 133 16.69 -3.72 20.45
C ARG A 133 15.76 -4.58 21.30
N ALA A 134 14.44 -4.45 21.17
CA ALA A 134 13.47 -5.27 21.89
C ALA A 134 13.40 -6.69 21.31
N THR A 135 13.33 -6.85 19.98
CA THR A 135 13.38 -8.17 19.33
C THR A 135 14.69 -8.89 19.64
N GLY A 136 15.84 -8.22 19.42
CA GLY A 136 17.17 -8.77 19.71
C GLY A 136 17.52 -9.05 21.18
N LYS A 137 16.61 -8.79 22.14
CA LYS A 137 16.78 -9.15 23.56
C LYS A 137 15.67 -10.01 24.16
N MET A 138 14.45 -9.96 23.61
CA MET A 138 13.27 -10.42 24.37
C MET A 138 12.10 -10.96 23.54
N LEU A 139 12.13 -10.83 22.20
CA LEU A 139 10.94 -11.02 21.36
C LEU A 139 11.30 -11.68 20.01
N PRO A 140 11.24 -13.02 19.90
CA PRO A 140 11.38 -13.74 18.62
C PRO A 140 10.10 -13.70 17.75
N ASP A 141 9.00 -13.13 18.25
CA ASP A 141 7.64 -13.39 17.75
C ASP A 141 6.95 -12.22 16.98
N LEU A 142 7.62 -11.08 16.84
CA LEU A 142 7.03 -9.82 16.36
C LEU A 142 6.80 -9.78 14.83
N ILE A 143 5.68 -9.26 14.32
CA ILE A 143 5.37 -9.23 12.88
C ILE A 143 5.09 -7.78 12.39
N TRP A 144 5.60 -7.43 11.21
CA TRP A 144 5.60 -6.08 10.67
C TRP A 144 4.86 -5.98 9.33
N THR A 145 4.27 -4.82 9.02
CA THR A 145 3.70 -4.49 7.71
C THR A 145 4.06 -3.05 7.30
N ILE A 146 4.37 -2.86 6.01
CA ILE A 146 4.77 -1.59 5.37
C ILE A 146 4.00 -1.44 4.05
N ARG A 147 3.71 -0.21 3.60
CA ARG A 147 2.82 0.04 2.45
C ARG A 147 3.30 1.18 1.54
N THR A 148 3.18 1.01 0.22
CA THR A 148 3.54 2.03 -0.80
C THR A 148 2.75 1.81 -2.10
N ASP A 149 2.12 2.86 -2.67
CA ASP A 149 0.91 2.72 -3.52
C ASP A 149 0.91 3.54 -4.85
N GLN A 150 0.49 2.96 -6.01
CA GLN A 150 -0.10 3.69 -7.20
C GLN A 150 -0.58 2.79 -8.40
N MET A 151 -1.60 3.23 -9.19
CA MET A 151 -1.85 2.85 -10.62
C MET A 151 -2.85 3.79 -11.37
N VAL A 152 -3.38 3.40 -12.56
CA VAL A 152 -3.63 4.24 -13.78
C VAL A 152 -4.98 3.97 -14.54
N LEU A 153 -5.48 4.90 -15.40
CA LEU A 153 -6.40 4.85 -16.59
C LEU A 153 -7.37 6.08 -16.64
N THR A 154 -7.87 6.70 -17.75
CA THR A 154 -7.75 6.62 -19.24
C THR A 154 -8.62 7.75 -19.91
N SER A 155 -8.46 8.29 -21.13
CA SER A 155 -7.33 8.65 -22.03
C SER A 155 -7.85 9.51 -23.25
N LYS A 156 -6.97 10.00 -24.16
CA LYS A 156 -7.22 10.79 -25.43
C LYS A 156 -7.94 12.16 -25.36
N CYS A 157 -7.29 13.24 -25.84
CA CYS A 157 -7.90 14.52 -26.28
C CYS A 157 -6.96 15.40 -27.14
N ASN A 158 -7.51 16.43 -27.79
CA ASN A 158 -6.79 17.35 -28.69
C ASN A 158 -6.43 18.69 -28.00
N ARG A 159 -5.70 19.58 -28.70
CA ARG A 159 -5.05 20.75 -28.08
C ARG A 159 -6.00 21.77 -27.42
N GLU A 160 -7.18 21.97 -28.01
CA GLU A 160 -8.23 22.84 -27.47
C GLU A 160 -9.08 22.13 -26.41
N ASP A 161 -9.43 20.86 -26.65
CA ASP A 161 -10.17 20.01 -25.71
C ASP A 161 -9.50 19.94 -24.33
N ILE A 162 -8.16 19.90 -24.26
CA ILE A 162 -7.45 19.80 -22.97
C ILE A 162 -7.70 21.04 -22.09
N SER A 163 -7.74 22.25 -22.68
CA SER A 163 -8.05 23.47 -21.91
C SER A 163 -9.50 23.48 -21.43
N GLU A 164 -10.42 22.96 -22.24
CA GLU A 164 -11.83 22.83 -21.87
C GLU A 164 -12.05 21.72 -20.83
N LEU A 165 -11.39 20.57 -20.95
CA LEU A 165 -11.42 19.47 -19.98
C LEU A 165 -10.95 19.91 -18.60
N LYS A 166 -9.84 20.63 -18.51
CA LYS A 166 -9.36 21.16 -17.24
C LYS A 166 -10.35 22.12 -16.60
N THR A 167 -11.00 22.96 -17.41
CA THR A 167 -11.91 24.01 -16.91
C THR A 167 -13.34 23.49 -16.63
N LYS A 168 -13.84 22.50 -17.37
CA LYS A 168 -15.18 21.90 -17.20
C LYS A 168 -15.23 20.61 -16.38
N LYS A 169 -14.13 19.85 -16.30
CA LYS A 169 -14.05 18.58 -15.54
C LYS A 169 -13.07 18.62 -14.34
N GLY A 170 -12.31 19.69 -14.16
CA GLY A 170 -11.43 19.87 -12.99
C GLY A 170 -10.21 18.94 -12.93
N LEU A 171 -9.81 18.35 -14.05
CA LEU A 171 -8.66 17.43 -14.14
C LEU A 171 -7.34 18.16 -13.91
N ALA A 172 -6.43 17.56 -13.13
CA ALA A 172 -5.07 18.07 -12.98
C ALA A 172 -4.24 17.75 -14.23
N LEU A 173 -3.19 18.54 -14.49
CA LEU A 173 -2.28 18.22 -15.59
C LEU A 173 -1.48 16.93 -15.31
N GLN A 174 -1.30 16.56 -14.04
CA GLN A 174 -0.64 15.32 -13.65
C GLN A 174 -1.43 14.09 -14.12
N ASP A 175 -2.76 14.06 -13.93
CA ASP A 175 -3.63 12.97 -14.42
C ASP A 175 -3.50 12.81 -15.96
N ILE A 176 -3.57 13.94 -16.66
CA ILE A 176 -3.47 14.00 -18.13
C ILE A 176 -2.10 13.50 -18.60
N LEU A 177 -1.02 13.89 -17.91
CA LEU A 177 0.34 13.45 -18.22
C LEU A 177 0.53 11.95 -17.98
N THR A 178 0.02 11.42 -16.87
CA THR A 178 0.05 9.98 -16.57
C THR A 178 -0.62 9.16 -17.66
N GLU A 179 -1.78 9.59 -18.16
CA GLU A 179 -2.46 8.88 -19.25
C GLU A 179 -1.74 9.01 -20.60
N ILE A 180 -1.16 10.17 -20.91
CA ILE A 180 -0.38 10.37 -22.13
C ILE A 180 0.90 9.51 -22.12
N HIS A 181 1.60 9.41 -20.98
CA HIS A 181 2.74 8.50 -20.80
C HIS A 181 2.37 7.04 -21.11
N ASN A 182 1.28 6.55 -20.52
CA ASN A 182 0.79 5.20 -20.74
C ASN A 182 0.32 4.96 -22.18
N TYR A 183 -0.19 5.98 -22.86
CA TYR A 183 -0.55 5.93 -24.28
C TYR A 183 0.69 5.84 -25.19
N VAL A 184 1.71 6.68 -24.97
CA VAL A 184 2.97 6.69 -25.73
C VAL A 184 3.72 5.36 -25.62
N HIS A 185 3.68 4.71 -24.45
CA HIS A 185 4.31 3.40 -24.27
C HIS A 185 3.66 2.32 -25.16
N ARG A 186 2.33 2.38 -25.32
CA ARG A 186 1.50 1.40 -26.06
C ARG A 186 1.47 1.59 -27.58
N ILE A 187 1.67 2.82 -28.10
CA ILE A 187 1.74 3.06 -29.55
C ILE A 187 3.07 2.53 -30.09
N ASP A 188 3.06 1.94 -31.28
CA ASP A 188 4.31 1.64 -31.99
C ASP A 188 4.88 2.92 -32.62
N LEU A 189 6.12 3.27 -32.24
CA LEU A 189 6.79 4.52 -32.60
C LEU A 189 8.30 4.24 -32.73
N PRO A 190 9.01 4.92 -33.65
CA PRO A 190 10.48 4.81 -33.74
C PRO A 190 11.14 5.07 -32.39
N ILE A 191 12.15 4.26 -32.05
CA ILE A 191 12.69 4.14 -30.69
C ILE A 191 13.18 5.49 -30.14
N HIS A 192 13.87 6.29 -30.95
CA HIS A 192 14.39 7.59 -30.54
C HIS A 192 13.27 8.64 -30.35
N VAL A 193 12.18 8.60 -31.14
CA VAL A 193 10.99 9.44 -30.92
C VAL A 193 10.30 9.05 -29.61
N LYS A 194 10.18 7.75 -29.33
CA LYS A 194 9.63 7.23 -28.08
C LYS A 194 10.48 7.66 -26.88
N ILE A 195 11.81 7.59 -26.97
CA ILE A 195 12.74 8.11 -25.95
C ILE A 195 12.54 9.62 -25.75
N HIS A 196 12.55 10.42 -26.81
CA HIS A 196 12.39 11.87 -26.74
C HIS A 196 11.07 12.28 -26.04
N LEU A 197 9.97 11.61 -26.37
CA LEU A 197 8.68 11.83 -25.72
C LEU A 197 8.73 11.45 -24.23
N LEU A 198 9.30 10.30 -23.87
CA LEU A 198 9.42 9.85 -22.48
C LEU A 198 10.26 10.82 -21.64
N GLU A 199 11.42 11.27 -22.14
CA GLU A 199 12.24 12.30 -21.50
C GLU A 199 11.46 13.61 -21.26
N LYS A 200 10.75 14.09 -22.29
CA LYS A 200 10.03 15.37 -22.21
C LYS A 200 8.76 15.30 -21.36
N MET A 201 8.17 14.11 -21.19
CA MET A 201 7.10 13.89 -20.20
C MET A 201 7.66 13.85 -18.78
N ALA A 202 8.79 13.18 -18.54
CA ALA A 202 9.45 13.16 -17.22
C ALA A 202 9.92 14.57 -16.79
N ASP A 203 10.49 15.36 -17.71
CA ASP A 203 10.77 16.79 -17.54
C ASP A 203 9.55 17.56 -17.00
N VAL A 204 8.38 17.31 -17.60
CA VAL A 204 7.11 17.98 -17.27
C VAL A 204 6.55 17.49 -15.94
N GLU A 205 6.63 16.19 -15.64
CA GLU A 205 6.16 15.61 -14.37
C GLU A 205 6.94 16.18 -13.18
N TYR A 206 8.28 16.16 -13.27
CA TYR A 206 9.17 16.70 -12.24
C TYR A 206 8.89 18.19 -11.96
N ARG A 207 8.62 18.99 -13.01
CA ARG A 207 8.27 20.41 -12.87
C ARG A 207 6.88 20.63 -12.27
N LEU A 208 5.93 19.71 -12.47
CA LEU A 208 4.61 19.77 -11.85
C LEU A 208 4.68 19.40 -10.36
N ALA A 209 5.41 18.33 -10.01
CA ALA A 209 5.71 17.98 -8.63
C ALA A 209 6.46 19.11 -7.88
N SER A 210 7.26 19.90 -8.60
CA SER A 210 7.95 21.09 -8.09
C SER A 210 7.05 22.35 -7.96
N GLY A 211 5.74 22.27 -8.19
CA GLY A 211 4.79 23.37 -7.99
C GLY A 211 4.82 24.48 -9.05
N THR A 212 5.28 24.20 -10.28
CA THR A 212 5.32 25.21 -11.35
C THR A 212 3.96 25.41 -12.05
N SER A 213 3.82 26.50 -12.81
CA SER A 213 2.56 26.82 -13.51
C SER A 213 2.18 25.78 -14.56
N GLU A 214 1.06 25.08 -14.33
CA GLU A 214 0.53 24.07 -15.26
C GLU A 214 0.30 24.60 -16.68
N LYS A 215 0.00 25.90 -16.86
CA LYS A 215 -0.20 26.50 -18.19
C LYS A 215 1.10 26.49 -19.01
N MET A 216 2.24 26.69 -18.36
CA MET A 216 3.55 26.60 -19.00
C MET A 216 3.90 25.13 -19.29
N GLN A 217 3.63 24.22 -18.34
CA GLN A 217 3.95 22.81 -18.52
C GLN A 217 3.07 22.13 -19.58
N LEU A 218 1.78 22.49 -19.70
CA LEU A 218 0.93 22.04 -20.79
C LEU A 218 1.47 22.51 -22.15
N SER A 219 1.90 23.77 -22.23
CA SER A 219 2.51 24.33 -23.45
C SER A 219 3.81 23.58 -23.82
N SER A 220 4.65 23.27 -22.82
CA SER A 220 5.87 22.47 -22.98
C SER A 220 5.57 21.04 -23.46
N LEU A 221 4.56 20.38 -22.87
CA LEU A 221 4.15 19.02 -23.23
C LEU A 221 3.72 18.95 -24.70
N ILE A 222 2.83 19.85 -25.15
CA ILE A 222 2.35 19.80 -26.54
C ILE A 222 3.47 20.22 -27.53
N SER A 223 4.42 21.07 -27.10
CA SER A 223 5.62 21.38 -27.90
C SER A 223 6.48 20.12 -28.14
N ALA A 224 6.63 19.26 -27.13
CA ALA A 224 7.34 17.98 -27.29
C ALA A 224 6.62 17.02 -28.25
N PHE A 225 5.28 16.94 -28.21
CA PHE A 225 4.51 16.16 -29.18
C PHE A 225 4.60 16.71 -30.61
N GLN A 226 4.71 18.03 -30.75
CA GLN A 226 4.89 18.66 -32.06
C GLN A 226 6.29 18.35 -32.62
N ALA A 227 7.35 18.51 -31.82
CA ALA A 227 8.71 18.11 -32.20
C ALA A 227 8.81 16.61 -32.53
N ALA A 228 8.16 15.74 -31.75
CA ALA A 228 8.12 14.30 -32.00
C ALA A 228 7.41 13.93 -33.31
N ARG A 229 6.32 14.62 -33.67
CA ARG A 229 5.68 14.48 -34.98
C ARG A 229 6.63 14.92 -36.10
N ASP A 230 7.32 16.03 -35.91
CA ASP A 230 8.20 16.61 -36.93
C ASP A 230 9.46 15.73 -37.14
N LEU A 231 9.91 14.99 -36.12
CA LEU A 231 10.88 13.89 -36.25
C LEU A 231 10.34 12.70 -37.08
N ILE A 232 9.12 12.22 -36.81
CA ILE A 232 8.50 11.13 -37.58
C ILE A 232 8.37 11.50 -39.06
N VAL A 233 8.03 12.75 -39.36
CA VAL A 233 7.93 13.27 -40.75
C VAL A 233 9.29 13.40 -41.42
N ALA A 234 10.40 13.48 -40.67
CA ALA A 234 11.75 13.51 -41.22
C ALA A 234 12.33 12.11 -41.53
N GLU A 235 11.65 11.04 -41.13
CA GLU A 235 12.02 9.64 -41.42
C GLU A 235 11.17 8.98 -42.52
N ALA A 236 10.20 9.70 -43.10
CA ALA A 236 9.15 9.18 -43.99
C ALA A 236 9.35 9.60 -45.47
#